data_AF-A0AAC9AR61-F1
#
_entry.id   AF-A0AAC9AR61-F1
#
_cell.length_a   1.000
_cell.length_b   1.000
_cell.length_c   1.000
_cell.angle_alpha   90.00
_cell.angle_beta   90.00
_cell.angle_gamma   90.00
#
_symmetry.space_group_name_H-M   'P 1'
#
loop_
_entity.id
_entity.type
_entity.pdbx_description
1 polymer ?
#
loop_
_entity_poly.entity_id
_entity_poly.type
_entity_poly.pdbx_seq_one_letter_code
_entity_poly.pdbx_strand_id
1 'polypeptide(L)' 'MTAAPEMTPRLSDEQLRALADDAFVVLNWAKRNRMTRELQLDQVVRTFEVRLGYRQPEARQS' A
#
# COMPACT_ATOMS: atom_id res chain seq x y z
N MET A 1 -34.17 -0.09 -2.29
CA MET A 1 -33.33 -0.96 -1.45
C MET A 1 -31.97 -0.29 -1.33
N THR A 2 -31.78 0.53 -0.29
CA THR A 2 -30.53 1.28 -0.09
C THR A 2 -29.60 0.35 0.70
N ALA A 3 -28.52 -0.13 0.08
CA ALA A 3 -27.53 -0.93 0.78
C ALA A 3 -26.97 -0.13 1.96
N ALA A 4 -27.00 -0.71 3.16
CA ALA A 4 -26.32 -0.12 4.32
C ALA A 4 -24.82 0.02 3.98
N PRO A 5 -24.14 1.09 4.44
CA PRO A 5 -22.72 1.24 4.18
C PRO A 5 -22.00 0.02 4.74
N GLU A 6 -21.33 -0.74 3.87
CA GLU A 6 -20.48 -1.85 4.29
C GLU A 6 -19.41 -1.26 5.21
N MET A 7 -19.55 -1.49 6.52
CA MET A 7 -18.52 -1.12 7.47
C MET A 7 -17.34 -2.06 7.26
N THR A 8 -16.46 -1.70 6.32
CA THR A 8 -15.16 -2.35 6.18
C THR A 8 -14.52 -2.36 7.57
N PRO A 9 -14.18 -3.56 8.10
CA PRO A 9 -13.61 -3.67 9.43
C PRO A 9 -12.35 -2.81 9.51
N ARG A 10 -12.21 -2.05 10.59
CA ARG A 10 -11.03 -1.23 10.85
C ARG A 10 -9.80 -2.15 10.89
N LEU A 11 -8.70 -1.70 10.27
CA LEU A 11 -7.41 -2.37 10.37
C LEU A 11 -6.95 -2.46 11.83
N SER A 12 -6.30 -3.56 12.19
CA SER A 12 -5.67 -3.68 13.50
C SER A 12 -4.50 -2.70 13.65
N ASP A 13 -4.11 -2.39 14.89
CA ASP A 13 -2.96 -1.52 15.15
C ASP A 13 -1.67 -2.08 14.55
N GLU A 14 -1.53 -3.41 14.53
CA GLU A 14 -0.42 -4.11 13.89
C GLU A 14 -0.41 -3.88 12.38
N GLN A 15 -1.57 -4.01 11.72
CA GLN A 15 -1.70 -3.75 10.29
C GLN A 15 -1.41 -2.30 9.95
N LEU A 16 -1.92 -1.35 10.75
CA LEU A 16 -1.62 0.08 10.56
C LEU A 16 -0.13 0.37 10.71
N ARG A 17 0.52 -0.23 11.71
CA ARG A 17 1.96 -0.05 11.92
C ARG A 17 2.78 -0.67 10.79
N ALA A 18 2.39 -1.85 10.30
CA ALA A 18 3.03 -2.49 9.16
C ALA A 18 2.95 -1.65 7.88
N LEU A 19 1.78 -1.10 7.57
CA LEU A 19 1.61 -0.21 6.41
C LEU A 19 2.43 1.07 6.54
N ALA A 20 2.53 1.63 7.75
CA ALA A 20 3.36 2.81 7.99
C ALA A 20 4.86 2.51 7.78
N ASP A 21 5.34 1.33 8.21
CA ASP A 21 6.71 0.88 7.99
C ASP A 21 7.01 0.68 6.50
N ASP A 22 6.13 -0.02 5.79
CA ASP A 22 6.23 -0.24 4.34
C ASP A 22 6.26 1.10 3.58
N ALA A 23 5.39 2.06 3.94
CA ALA A 23 5.39 3.38 3.34
C ALA A 23 6.71 4.13 3.59
N PHE A 24 7.28 4.01 4.79
CA PHE A 24 8.56 4.64 5.11
C PHE A 24 9.69 4.09 4.24
N VAL A 25 9.72 2.78 4.02
CA VAL A 25 10.71 2.13 3.14
C VAL A 25 10.53 2.57 1.69
N VAL A 26 9.31 2.49 1.16
CA VAL A 26 9.00 2.82 -0.24
C VAL A 26 9.28 4.29 -0.55
N LEU A 27 8.86 5.22 0.31
CA LEU A 27 9.08 6.64 0.09
C LEU A 27 10.55 7.02 0.14
N ASN A 28 11.34 6.41 1.04
CA ASN A 28 12.78 6.61 1.08
C ASN A 28 13.45 6.10 -0.20
N TRP A 29 13.08 4.93 -0.68
CA TRP A 29 13.57 4.39 -1.95
C TRP A 29 13.15 5.28 -3.14
N ALA A 30 11.88 5.67 -3.24
CA ALA A 30 11.36 6.46 -4.35
C ALA A 30 11.99 7.87 -4.39
N LYS A 31 12.22 8.47 -3.21
CA LYS A 31 12.96 9.74 -3.09
C LYS A 31 14.41 9.62 -3.59
N ARG A 32 15.11 8.54 -3.25
CA ARG A 32 16.48 8.28 -3.75
C ARG A 32 16.52 8.13 -5.27
N ASN A 33 15.44 7.62 -5.87
CA ASN A 33 15.26 7.51 -7.33
C ASN A 33 14.70 8.77 -8.00
N ARG A 34 14.55 9.88 -7.26
CA ARG A 34 14.00 11.16 -7.76
C ARG A 34 12.63 11.03 -8.43
N MET A 35 11.80 10.09 -7.99
CA MET A 35 10.45 9.91 -8.51
C MET A 35 9.57 11.14 -8.21
N THR A 36 8.64 11.44 -9.11
CA THR A 36 7.61 12.46 -8.88
C THR A 36 6.70 12.04 -7.72
N ARG A 37 5.99 13.01 -7.12
CA ARG A 37 5.06 12.73 -6.02
C ARG A 37 3.98 11.71 -6.44
N GLU A 38 3.48 11.81 -7.66
CA GLU A 38 2.47 10.89 -8.19
C GLU A 38 3.00 9.45 -8.22
N LEU A 39 4.18 9.24 -8.82
CA LEU A 39 4.82 7.92 -8.84
C LEU A 39 5.15 7.40 -7.43
N GLN A 40 5.54 8.27 -6.49
CA GLN A 40 5.74 7.87 -5.10
C GLN A 40 4.46 7.30 -4.48
N LEU A 41 3.32 7.96 -4.70
CA LEU A 41 2.03 7.52 -4.19
C LEU A 41 1.60 6.19 -4.84
N ASP A 42 1.80 6.04 -6.14
CA ASP A 42 1.49 4.78 -6.84
C ASP A 42 2.23 3.59 -6.25
N GLN A 43 3.51 3.77 -5.91
CA GLN A 43 4.31 2.72 -5.28
C GLN A 43 3.83 2.37 -3.87
N VAL A 44 3.42 3.37 -3.08
CA VAL A 44 2.86 3.14 -1.74
C VAL A 44 1.53 2.39 -1.84
N VAL A 45 0.61 2.85 -2.69
CA VAL A 45 -0.69 2.20 -2.90
C VAL A 45 -0.49 0.76 -3.34
N ARG A 46 0.36 0.52 -4.34
CA ARG A 46 0.67 -0.84 -4.80
C ARG A 46 1.23 -1.73 -3.68
N THR A 47 2.10 -1.17 -2.83
CA THR A 47 2.67 -1.91 -1.70
C THR A 47 1.59 -2.27 -0.68
N PHE A 48 0.67 -1.34 -0.40
CA PHE A 48 -0.45 -1.58 0.50
C PHE A 48 -1.40 -2.65 -0.04
N GLU A 49 -1.72 -2.60 -1.33
CA GLU A 49 -2.56 -3.60 -1.98
C GLU A 49 -1.95 -5.00 -1.88
N VAL A 50 -0.62 -5.13 -2.04
CA VAL A 50 0.06 -6.41 -1.87
C VAL A 50 0.04 -6.85 -0.40
N ARG A 51 0.34 -5.94 0.53
CA ARG A 51 0.35 -6.23 1.98
C ARG A 51 -1.02 -6.66 2.50
N LEU A 52 -2.08 -6.05 2.00
CA LEU A 52 -3.47 -6.35 2.36
C LEU A 52 -4.07 -7.51 1.54
N GLY A 53 -3.34 -8.05 0.56
CA GLY A 53 -3.78 -9.18 -0.27
C GLY A 53 -4.77 -8.81 -1.39
N TYR A 54 -4.95 -7.53 -1.69
CA TYR A 54 -5.79 -7.06 -2.80
C TYR A 54 -5.11 -7.27 -4.16
N ARG A 55 -3.78 -7.38 -4.17
CA ARG A 55 -2.96 -7.60 -5.36
C ARG A 55 -1.92 -8.68 -5.07
N GLN A 56 -1.73 -9.60 -6.02
CA GLN A 56 -0.60 -10.54 -5.93
C GLN A 56 0.70 -9.81 -6.26
N PRO A 57 1.82 -10.12 -5.57
CA PRO A 57 3.11 -9.61 -5.96
C PRO A 57 3.39 -10.07 -7.39
N GLU A 58 3.78 -9.15 -8.26
CA GLU A 58 4.19 -9.51 -9.62
C GLU A 58 5.36 -10.49 -9.50
N ALA A 59 5.17 -11.73 -9.97
CA ALA A 59 6.22 -12.71 -10.02
C ALA A 59 7.38 -12.09 -10.79
N ARG A 60 8.57 -12.08 -10.18
CA ARG A 60 9.79 -11.62 -10.82
C ARG A 60 10.01 -12.46 -12.07
N GLN A 61 9.64 -11.91 -13.23
CA GLN A 61 9.96 -12.55 -14.50
C GLN A 61 11.49 -12.63 -14.55
N SER A 62 11.98 -13.87 -14.52
CA SER A 62 13.40 -14.23 -14.56
C SER A 62 13.92 -14.13 -15.99
#